data_AF-A0A1H0C2M8-F1
#
_entry.id   AF-A0A1H0C2M8-F1
#
_cell.length_a   1.000
_cell.length_b   1.000
_cell.length_c   1.000
_cell.angle_alpha   90.00
_cell.angle_beta   90.00
_cell.angle_gamma   90.00
#
_symmetry.space_group_name_H-M   'P 1'
#
loop_
_entity.id
_entity.type
_entity.pdbx_description
1 polymer ?
#
loop_
_entity_poly.entity_id
_entity_poly.type
_entity_poly.pdbx_seq_one_letter_code
_entity_poly.pdbx_strand_id
1 'polypeptide(L)'
;MVINGNGLVQQRSAPTLTAALQYGAADRHLVGVTGGTSLSGTVNVLPNTGFSCGIGYGAVAASWTTGSFILKHRIEGANTKQFNGKTITVSGKLYQDTGGSRNLTVSLGKPTTTLDTFSAVTNLGTSSAIAVPSGTVTAFSYTLAMGSTDASLGLEVLITDNTTNTVSNKNYLVGDLQVEIGSVATVFEQRQIQTETALAQRYYETGTTYAAGHAPAGQFLGNRVGYKVQKRVTPTLVLTSVLAASVDASTTVAPTPAADASGFGVFRGGTASGPAAFGDTWTASAEL
;
A
#
# COMPACT_ATOMS: atom_id res chain seq x y z
N MET A 1 -2.69 10.78 -8.94
CA MET A 1 -1.91 9.87 -9.83
C MET A 1 -1.50 8.64 -9.05
N VAL A 2 -1.32 7.49 -9.73
CA VAL A 2 -0.90 6.23 -9.08
C VAL A 2 0.51 6.37 -8.51
N ILE A 3 0.69 5.88 -7.28
CA ILE A 3 2.00 5.76 -6.63
C ILE A 3 2.42 4.29 -6.72
N ASN A 4 3.68 4.08 -7.05
CA ASN A 4 4.37 2.81 -7.16
C ASN A 4 3.72 1.86 -8.16
N GLY A 5 3.21 2.38 -9.29
CA GLY A 5 2.44 1.60 -10.27
C GLY A 5 3.16 0.39 -10.87
N ASN A 6 4.50 0.36 -10.78
CA ASN A 6 5.38 -0.73 -11.19
C ASN A 6 5.83 -1.65 -10.02
N GLY A 7 5.56 -1.30 -8.77
CA GLY A 7 5.87 -2.12 -7.59
C GLY A 7 7.34 -2.15 -7.16
N LEU A 8 8.19 -1.23 -7.62
CA LEU A 8 9.62 -1.21 -7.28
C LEU A 8 9.91 -0.71 -5.85
N VAL A 9 9.05 0.14 -5.28
CA VAL A 9 9.21 0.58 -3.89
C VAL A 9 8.62 -0.49 -2.96
N GLN A 10 9.48 -1.10 -2.15
CA GLN A 10 9.14 -2.25 -1.32
C GLN A 10 9.65 -2.11 0.11
N GLN A 11 9.04 -1.22 0.89
CA GLN A 11 9.46 -0.96 2.28
C GLN A 11 8.83 -1.93 3.29
N ARG A 12 7.85 -2.72 2.86
CA ARG A 12 7.06 -3.63 3.69
C ARG A 12 7.52 -5.07 3.53
N SER A 13 7.32 -5.87 4.58
CA SER A 13 7.33 -7.32 4.44
C SER A 13 6.13 -7.80 3.63
N ALA A 14 6.25 -9.01 3.05
CA ALA A 14 5.15 -9.67 2.36
C ALA A 14 4.31 -10.49 3.36
N PRO A 15 3.09 -10.06 3.73
CA PRO A 15 2.23 -10.84 4.61
C PRO A 15 1.67 -12.06 3.89
N THR A 16 1.23 -13.05 4.67
CA THR A 16 0.44 -14.18 4.16
C THR A 16 -0.85 -13.67 3.52
N LEU A 17 -1.22 -14.23 2.38
CA LEU A 17 -2.45 -13.88 1.68
C LEU A 17 -3.69 -14.18 2.53
N THR A 18 -4.67 -13.27 2.55
CA THR A 18 -5.93 -13.42 3.28
C THR A 18 -7.13 -13.06 2.41
N ALA A 19 -8.33 -13.33 2.92
CA ALA A 19 -9.55 -12.93 2.24
C ALA A 19 -9.80 -11.40 2.29
N ALA A 20 -9.17 -10.72 3.25
CA ALA A 20 -9.20 -9.27 3.37
C ALA A 20 -8.10 -8.63 2.52
N LEU A 21 -8.37 -7.42 2.04
CA LEU A 21 -7.35 -6.59 1.40
C LEU A 21 -6.30 -6.16 2.41
N GLN A 22 -5.03 -6.33 2.03
CA GLN A 22 -3.90 -5.94 2.85
C GLN A 22 -2.77 -5.41 1.98
N TYR A 23 -1.98 -4.49 2.54
CA TYR A 23 -0.75 -4.04 1.90
C TYR A 23 0.30 -5.14 1.99
N GLY A 24 1.03 -5.39 0.92
CA GLY A 24 2.18 -6.29 0.95
C GLY A 24 3.47 -5.63 0.50
N ALA A 25 4.37 -6.41 -0.11
CA ALA A 25 5.72 -5.95 -0.42
C ALA A 25 5.72 -4.68 -1.29
N ALA A 26 4.91 -4.62 -2.36
CA ALA A 26 4.77 -3.41 -3.16
C ALA A 26 3.95 -2.35 -2.42
N ASP A 27 4.60 -1.26 -2.01
CA ASP A 27 3.95 -0.19 -1.26
C ASP A 27 2.74 0.37 -2.03
N ARG A 28 1.70 0.78 -1.27
CA ARG A 28 0.45 1.42 -1.73
C ARG A 28 -0.55 0.52 -2.45
N HIS A 29 -0.24 -0.74 -2.69
CA HIS A 29 -1.16 -1.68 -3.31
C HIS A 29 -1.73 -2.66 -2.29
N LEU A 30 -3.05 -2.71 -2.24
CA LEU A 30 -3.82 -3.62 -1.41
C LEU A 30 -4.16 -4.86 -2.22
N VAL A 31 -3.96 -6.06 -1.70
CA VAL A 31 -4.26 -7.32 -2.38
C VAL A 31 -5.00 -8.25 -1.44
N GLY A 32 -5.93 -9.03 -1.98
CA GLY A 32 -6.64 -10.07 -1.24
C GLY A 32 -7.36 -11.04 -2.18
N VAL A 33 -8.11 -11.98 -1.58
CA VAL A 33 -8.96 -12.91 -2.32
C VAL A 33 -10.35 -12.93 -1.70
N THR A 34 -11.28 -12.18 -2.27
CA THR A 34 -12.64 -12.10 -1.71
C THR A 34 -13.35 -13.46 -1.80
N GLY A 35 -14.09 -13.81 -0.75
CA GLY A 35 -14.84 -15.07 -0.64
C GLY A 35 -14.00 -16.34 -0.46
N GLY A 36 -12.68 -16.26 -0.59
CA GLY A 36 -11.80 -17.42 -0.55
C GLY A 36 -11.66 -18.04 0.85
N THR A 37 -11.41 -19.34 0.89
CA THR A 37 -11.02 -20.09 2.10
C THR A 37 -9.72 -20.85 1.88
N SER A 38 -9.10 -21.33 2.97
CA SER A 38 -7.85 -22.11 2.94
C SER A 38 -6.72 -21.37 2.22
N LEU A 39 -6.60 -20.07 2.48
CA LEU A 39 -5.66 -19.22 1.77
C LEU A 39 -4.22 -19.48 2.20
N SER A 40 -3.34 -19.55 1.22
CA SER A 40 -1.88 -19.56 1.41
C SER A 40 -1.19 -18.75 0.31
N GLY A 41 0.13 -18.62 0.41
CA GLY A 41 0.92 -17.70 -0.42
C GLY A 41 1.04 -16.33 0.24
N THR A 42 1.48 -15.34 -0.52
CA THR A 42 1.84 -14.01 0.01
C THR A 42 1.36 -12.87 -0.87
N VAL A 43 1.18 -11.70 -0.27
CA VAL A 43 1.05 -10.44 -1.01
C VAL A 43 2.45 -9.90 -1.29
N ASN A 44 2.96 -10.15 -2.48
CA ASN A 44 4.38 -9.99 -2.79
C ASN A 44 4.61 -9.53 -4.23
N VAL A 45 5.88 -9.36 -4.59
CA VAL A 45 6.36 -9.14 -5.95
C VAL A 45 6.95 -10.43 -6.53
N LEU A 46 6.92 -10.57 -7.84
CA LEU A 46 7.53 -11.69 -8.57
C LEU A 46 8.21 -11.20 -9.85
N PRO A 47 9.42 -11.69 -10.19
CA PRO A 47 10.04 -11.43 -11.49
C PRO A 47 9.17 -11.92 -12.65
N ASN A 48 8.92 -11.03 -13.62
CA ASN A 48 8.26 -11.35 -14.87
C ASN A 48 8.58 -10.24 -15.90
N THR A 49 9.31 -10.62 -16.96
CA THR A 49 9.84 -9.70 -17.96
C THR A 49 8.78 -9.09 -18.89
N GLY A 50 7.52 -9.53 -18.81
CA GLY A 50 6.41 -8.88 -19.53
C GLY A 50 6.00 -7.54 -18.92
N PHE A 51 6.36 -7.27 -17.67
CA PHE A 51 6.20 -5.95 -17.04
C PHE A 51 7.40 -5.07 -17.34
N SER A 52 7.18 -3.75 -17.48
CA SER A 52 8.21 -2.84 -17.97
C SER A 52 9.42 -2.72 -17.04
N CYS A 53 9.22 -2.93 -15.74
CA CYS A 53 10.29 -2.96 -14.73
C CYS A 53 10.82 -4.36 -14.42
N GLY A 54 10.34 -5.40 -15.12
CA GLY A 54 10.77 -6.79 -14.92
C GLY A 54 10.14 -7.49 -13.71
N ILE A 55 9.23 -6.84 -12.97
CA ILE A 55 8.48 -7.43 -11.86
C ILE A 55 6.98 -7.10 -11.96
N GLY A 56 6.15 -7.95 -11.37
CA GLY A 56 4.74 -7.66 -11.08
C GLY A 56 4.45 -7.85 -9.59
N TYR A 57 3.38 -7.25 -9.09
CA TYR A 57 2.94 -7.36 -7.70
C TYR A 57 1.53 -7.90 -7.59
N GLY A 58 1.26 -8.68 -6.55
CA GLY A 58 -0.06 -9.29 -6.35
C GLY A 58 -0.03 -10.48 -5.40
N ALA A 59 -0.83 -11.50 -5.70
CA ALA A 59 -0.88 -12.75 -4.96
C ALA A 59 0.14 -13.73 -5.57
N VAL A 60 1.15 -14.10 -4.78
CA VAL A 60 2.29 -14.93 -5.21
C VAL A 60 2.28 -16.29 -4.50
N ALA A 61 2.54 -17.36 -5.26
CA ALA A 61 2.50 -18.75 -4.80
C ALA A 61 1.20 -19.06 -4.04
N ALA A 62 0.10 -18.51 -4.54
CA ALA A 62 -1.16 -18.45 -3.84
C ALA A 62 -1.99 -19.71 -4.05
N SER A 63 -2.69 -20.11 -3.00
CA SER A 63 -3.68 -21.17 -3.03
C SER A 63 -4.93 -20.71 -2.29
N TRP A 64 -6.10 -21.10 -2.77
CA TRP A 64 -7.39 -20.88 -2.11
C TRP A 64 -8.48 -21.77 -2.71
N THR A 65 -9.59 -21.88 -2.01
CA THR A 65 -10.84 -22.49 -2.50
C THR A 65 -11.91 -21.41 -2.66
N THR A 66 -12.63 -21.43 -3.79
CA THR A 66 -13.80 -20.58 -4.08
C THR A 66 -13.58 -19.09 -3.77
N GLY A 67 -12.58 -18.47 -4.40
CA GLY A 67 -12.24 -17.07 -4.18
C GLY A 67 -12.00 -16.30 -5.48
N SER A 68 -12.05 -14.98 -5.40
CA SER A 68 -11.72 -14.08 -6.51
C SER A 68 -10.57 -13.17 -6.12
N PHE A 69 -9.51 -13.16 -6.93
CA PHE A 69 -8.40 -12.22 -6.76
C PHE A 69 -8.91 -10.78 -6.82
N ILE A 70 -8.46 -9.95 -5.89
CA ILE A 70 -8.73 -8.52 -5.87
C ILE A 70 -7.46 -7.72 -5.59
N LEU A 71 -7.29 -6.60 -6.28
CA LEU A 71 -6.25 -5.62 -6.03
C LEU A 71 -6.83 -4.21 -6.01
N LYS A 72 -6.39 -3.37 -5.07
CA LYS A 72 -6.79 -1.97 -4.99
C LYS A 72 -5.60 -1.02 -4.91
N HIS A 73 -5.77 0.13 -5.54
CA HIS A 73 -4.92 1.30 -5.33
C HIS A 73 -5.78 2.51 -5.00
N ARG A 74 -5.46 3.18 -3.89
CA ARG A 74 -6.18 4.38 -3.43
C ARG A 74 -5.34 5.62 -3.68
N ILE A 75 -5.97 6.67 -4.18
CA ILE A 75 -5.35 7.95 -4.50
C ILE A 75 -6.06 9.02 -3.69
N GLU A 76 -5.27 9.77 -2.92
CA GLU A 76 -5.73 10.87 -2.08
C GLU A 76 -6.43 11.97 -2.90
N GLY A 77 -7.50 12.56 -2.38
CA GLY A 77 -8.33 13.58 -3.02
C GLY A 77 -7.54 14.79 -3.49
N ALA A 78 -6.53 15.21 -2.71
CA ALA A 78 -5.61 16.27 -3.10
C ALA A 78 -4.91 15.99 -4.45
N ASN A 79 -4.70 14.71 -4.80
CA ASN A 79 -4.00 14.27 -6.01
C ASN A 79 -4.94 13.82 -7.15
N THR A 80 -6.26 13.93 -6.95
CA THR A 80 -7.28 13.49 -7.93
C THR A 80 -8.18 14.62 -8.41
N LYS A 81 -8.24 15.78 -7.72
CA LYS A 81 -9.10 16.92 -8.10
C LYS A 81 -9.00 17.35 -9.57
N GLN A 82 -7.82 17.23 -10.18
CA GLN A 82 -7.60 17.54 -11.60
C GLN A 82 -8.42 16.68 -12.59
N PHE A 83 -8.96 15.54 -12.14
CA PHE A 83 -9.76 14.63 -12.97
C PHE A 83 -11.24 15.01 -13.02
N ASN A 84 -11.70 15.93 -12.17
CA ASN A 84 -13.10 16.37 -12.14
C ASN A 84 -13.54 16.93 -13.50
N GLY A 85 -14.64 16.40 -14.03
CA GLY A 85 -15.21 16.82 -15.33
C GLY A 85 -14.33 16.47 -16.55
N LYS A 86 -13.35 15.58 -16.40
CA LYS A 86 -12.46 15.15 -17.49
C LYS A 86 -12.75 13.70 -17.88
N THR A 87 -12.41 13.35 -19.11
CA THR A 87 -12.23 11.94 -19.48
C THR A 87 -10.87 11.49 -18.99
N ILE A 88 -10.82 10.36 -18.30
CA ILE A 88 -9.59 9.74 -17.81
C ILE A 88 -9.49 8.30 -18.30
N THR A 89 -8.26 7.79 -18.34
CA THR A 89 -7.95 6.42 -18.70
C THR A 89 -7.14 5.77 -17.59
N VAL A 90 -7.52 4.55 -17.20
CA VAL A 90 -6.76 3.65 -16.34
C VAL A 90 -6.17 2.56 -17.20
N SER A 91 -4.87 2.34 -17.11
CA SER A 91 -4.18 1.32 -17.89
C SER A 91 -3.13 0.62 -17.05
N GLY A 92 -2.69 -0.53 -17.55
CA GLY A 92 -1.64 -1.32 -16.95
C GLY A 92 -1.58 -2.71 -17.57
N LYS A 93 -0.95 -3.63 -16.85
CA LYS A 93 -0.77 -5.01 -17.28
C LYS A 93 -1.22 -5.99 -16.19
N LEU A 94 -1.79 -7.10 -16.61
CA LEU A 94 -2.29 -8.19 -15.78
C LEU A 94 -1.59 -9.49 -16.15
N TYR A 95 -1.40 -10.36 -15.18
CA TYR A 95 -0.89 -11.72 -15.37
C TYR A 95 -1.58 -12.67 -14.41
N GLN A 96 -1.84 -13.88 -14.88
CA GLN A 96 -2.21 -15.02 -14.03
C GLN A 96 -1.76 -16.33 -14.68
N ASP A 97 -1.55 -17.39 -13.90
CA ASP A 97 -1.07 -18.70 -14.40
C ASP A 97 -1.91 -19.91 -13.92
N THR A 98 -3.22 -19.68 -13.72
CA THR A 98 -4.18 -20.65 -13.18
C THR A 98 -4.45 -21.87 -14.08
N GLY A 99 -3.87 -21.94 -15.27
CA GLY A 99 -4.02 -23.04 -16.22
C GLY A 99 -5.16 -22.84 -17.23
N GLY A 100 -5.94 -21.77 -17.11
CA GLY A 100 -6.96 -21.36 -18.07
C GLY A 100 -7.04 -19.84 -18.19
N SER A 101 -7.78 -19.34 -19.19
CA SER A 101 -8.04 -17.90 -19.31
C SER A 101 -8.94 -17.44 -18.16
N ARG A 102 -8.65 -16.25 -17.61
CA ARG A 102 -9.44 -15.60 -16.56
C ARG A 102 -9.94 -14.25 -17.06
N ASN A 103 -11.14 -13.86 -16.65
CA ASN A 103 -11.72 -12.57 -17.00
C ASN A 103 -11.58 -11.62 -15.82
N LEU A 104 -10.78 -10.58 -15.97
CA LEU A 104 -10.59 -9.55 -14.96
C LEU A 104 -11.32 -8.27 -15.37
N THR A 105 -11.76 -7.48 -14.39
CA THR A 105 -12.35 -6.16 -14.61
C THR A 105 -11.60 -5.10 -13.84
N VAL A 106 -11.59 -3.88 -14.38
CA VAL A 106 -11.06 -2.68 -13.72
C VAL A 106 -12.24 -1.77 -13.41
N SER A 107 -12.33 -1.29 -12.17
CA SER A 107 -13.35 -0.33 -11.75
C SER A 107 -12.70 0.89 -11.11
N LEU A 108 -13.36 2.04 -11.27
CA LEU A 108 -13.07 3.23 -10.49
C LEU A 108 -14.16 3.44 -9.46
N GLY A 109 -13.75 3.68 -8.22
CA GLY A 109 -14.62 4.13 -7.16
C GLY A 109 -14.12 5.42 -6.52
N LYS A 110 -14.97 6.01 -5.68
CA LYS A 110 -14.62 7.15 -4.81
C LYS A 110 -15.16 6.91 -3.40
N PRO A 111 -14.57 7.51 -2.35
CA PRO A 111 -15.22 7.62 -1.05
C PRO A 111 -16.62 8.20 -1.17
N THR A 112 -17.59 7.64 -0.43
CA THR A 112 -18.99 8.07 -0.54
C THR A 112 -19.24 9.43 0.12
N THR A 113 -18.62 9.72 1.27
CA THR A 113 -18.96 10.90 2.08
C THR A 113 -17.76 11.72 2.54
N THR A 114 -16.70 11.07 3.00
CA THR A 114 -15.59 11.73 3.69
C THR A 114 -14.33 11.67 2.84
N LEU A 115 -13.64 12.80 2.72
CA LEU A 115 -12.34 12.91 2.02
C LEU A 115 -11.40 11.80 2.52
N ASP A 116 -10.80 11.07 1.59
CA ASP A 116 -9.75 10.09 1.85
C ASP A 116 -10.16 8.95 2.79
N THR A 117 -11.47 8.68 2.91
CA THR A 117 -12.02 7.65 3.80
C THR A 117 -12.79 6.60 3.01
N PHE A 118 -12.17 5.46 2.75
CA PHE A 118 -12.70 4.42 1.87
C PHE A 118 -13.46 3.30 2.62
N SER A 119 -14.14 3.64 3.73
CA SER A 119 -15.02 2.72 4.46
C SER A 119 -16.30 2.39 3.69
N ALA A 120 -16.75 3.31 2.84
CA ALA A 120 -17.77 3.11 1.82
C ALA A 120 -17.29 3.70 0.49
N VAL A 121 -17.48 2.96 -0.60
CA VAL A 121 -17.02 3.33 -1.93
C VAL A 121 -18.19 3.33 -2.91
N THR A 122 -18.38 4.47 -3.59
CA THR A 122 -19.32 4.59 -4.71
C THR A 122 -18.60 4.22 -6.00
N ASN A 123 -19.10 3.21 -6.70
CA ASN A 123 -18.60 2.85 -8.03
C ASN A 123 -18.95 3.95 -9.04
N LEU A 124 -17.95 4.41 -9.78
CA LEU A 124 -18.09 5.38 -10.87
C LEU A 124 -18.23 4.68 -12.22
N GLY A 125 -17.71 3.46 -12.33
CA GLY A 125 -17.86 2.62 -13.52
C GLY A 125 -16.89 1.44 -13.52
N THR A 126 -17.23 0.43 -14.30
CA THR A 126 -16.47 -0.81 -14.45
C THR A 126 -16.22 -1.10 -15.92
N SER A 127 -15.01 -1.53 -16.25
CA SER A 127 -14.63 -1.96 -17.60
C SER A 127 -15.41 -3.20 -18.04
N SER A 128 -15.41 -3.47 -19.35
CA SER A 128 -15.69 -4.81 -19.84
C SER A 128 -14.69 -5.83 -19.30
N ALA A 129 -15.04 -7.11 -19.37
CA ALA A 129 -14.12 -8.20 -19.04
C ALA A 129 -12.87 -8.17 -19.93
N ILE A 130 -11.71 -8.24 -19.28
CA ILE A 130 -10.39 -8.35 -19.90
C ILE A 130 -9.99 -9.82 -19.79
N ALA A 131 -9.94 -10.51 -20.93
CA ALA A 131 -9.49 -11.89 -20.98
C ALA A 131 -7.96 -11.94 -20.82
N VAL A 132 -7.49 -12.55 -19.72
CA VAL A 132 -6.08 -12.74 -19.40
C VAL A 132 -5.74 -14.22 -19.58
N PRO A 133 -5.05 -14.61 -20.68
CA PRO A 133 -4.61 -15.98 -20.87
C PRO A 133 -3.63 -16.42 -19.77
N SER A 134 -3.65 -17.72 -19.45
CA SER A 134 -2.72 -18.28 -18.46
C SER A 134 -1.27 -18.11 -18.92
N GLY A 135 -0.40 -17.66 -18.02
CA GLY A 135 1.03 -17.50 -18.27
C GLY A 135 1.38 -16.31 -19.17
N THR A 136 0.43 -15.43 -19.50
CA THR A 136 0.66 -14.31 -20.44
C THR A 136 0.38 -12.97 -19.78
N VAL A 137 1.33 -12.05 -19.90
CA VAL A 137 1.12 -10.65 -19.49
C VAL A 137 0.23 -9.97 -20.52
N THR A 138 -0.91 -9.45 -20.07
CA THR A 138 -1.95 -8.85 -20.91
C THR A 138 -2.16 -7.39 -20.53
N ALA A 139 -1.98 -6.47 -21.48
CA ALA A 139 -2.25 -5.05 -21.26
C ALA A 139 -3.76 -4.76 -21.23
N PHE A 140 -4.16 -3.73 -20.48
CA PHE A 140 -5.53 -3.23 -20.48
C PHE A 140 -5.57 -1.71 -20.55
N SER A 141 -6.71 -1.20 -21.02
CA SER A 141 -7.05 0.22 -21.02
C SER A 141 -8.54 0.37 -20.76
N TYR A 142 -8.90 1.19 -19.77
CA TYR A 142 -10.28 1.49 -19.40
C TYR A 142 -10.46 3.01 -19.29
N THR A 143 -11.32 3.56 -20.15
CA THR A 143 -11.61 5.00 -20.22
C THR A 143 -12.98 5.31 -19.61
N LEU A 144 -13.06 6.37 -18.82
CA LEU A 144 -14.29 6.84 -18.18
C LEU A 144 -14.40 8.37 -18.24
N ALA A 145 -15.59 8.88 -18.54
CA ALA A 145 -15.91 10.29 -18.39
C ALA A 145 -16.29 10.58 -16.93
N MET A 146 -15.54 11.44 -16.24
CA MET A 146 -15.77 11.78 -14.84
C MET A 146 -16.80 12.92 -14.72
N GLY A 147 -17.68 12.83 -13.72
CA GLY A 147 -18.51 13.95 -13.28
C GLY A 147 -17.70 15.09 -12.68
N SER A 148 -18.33 16.26 -12.54
CA SER A 148 -17.67 17.49 -12.08
C SER A 148 -17.13 17.44 -10.65
N THR A 149 -17.55 16.45 -9.85
CA THR A 149 -17.12 16.29 -8.46
C THR A 149 -16.61 14.89 -8.12
N ASP A 150 -16.54 13.98 -9.09
CA ASP A 150 -16.28 12.55 -8.83
C ASP A 150 -14.90 12.25 -8.24
N ALA A 151 -13.91 13.10 -8.50
CA ALA A 151 -12.55 12.93 -8.02
C ALA A 151 -12.22 13.85 -6.82
N SER A 152 -13.23 14.42 -6.17
CA SER A 152 -13.02 15.43 -5.11
C SER A 152 -12.64 14.84 -3.74
N LEU A 153 -13.04 13.59 -3.48
CA LEU A 153 -12.82 12.92 -2.20
C LEU A 153 -11.68 11.89 -2.24
N GLY A 154 -11.04 11.71 -3.40
CA GLY A 154 -10.10 10.62 -3.67
C GLY A 154 -10.67 9.64 -4.68
N LEU A 155 -9.82 8.75 -5.18
CA LEU A 155 -10.20 7.70 -6.12
C LEU A 155 -9.62 6.35 -5.69
N GLU A 156 -10.35 5.29 -6.00
CA GLU A 156 -9.92 3.90 -5.83
C GLU A 156 -9.94 3.23 -7.21
N VAL A 157 -8.82 2.63 -7.60
CA VAL A 157 -8.77 1.68 -8.71
C VAL A 157 -8.90 0.29 -8.12
N LEU A 158 -9.87 -0.49 -8.57
CA LEU A 158 -10.08 -1.88 -8.16
C LEU A 158 -9.98 -2.80 -9.38
N ILE A 159 -9.08 -3.77 -9.31
CA ILE A 159 -8.95 -4.88 -10.26
C ILE A 159 -9.51 -6.13 -9.60
N THR A 160 -10.34 -6.89 -10.31
CA THR A 160 -11.01 -8.07 -9.76
C THR A 160 -11.10 -9.19 -10.79
N ASP A 161 -10.79 -10.42 -10.39
CA ASP A 161 -11.19 -11.61 -11.13
C ASP A 161 -12.71 -11.78 -10.99
N ASN A 162 -13.43 -11.63 -12.10
CA ASN A 162 -14.88 -11.47 -12.09
C ASN A 162 -15.64 -12.77 -11.77
N THR A 163 -14.94 -13.88 -11.62
CA THR A 163 -15.51 -15.19 -11.32
C THR A 163 -14.72 -15.83 -10.18
N THR A 164 -15.39 -16.52 -9.26
CA THR A 164 -14.69 -17.29 -8.22
C THR A 164 -13.95 -18.49 -8.83
N ASN A 165 -12.83 -18.88 -8.25
CA ASN A 165 -12.12 -20.10 -8.61
C ASN A 165 -11.40 -20.75 -7.42
N THR A 166 -10.88 -21.94 -7.67
CA THR A 166 -9.95 -22.64 -6.79
C THR A 166 -8.60 -22.66 -7.48
N VAL A 167 -7.56 -22.27 -6.77
CA VAL A 167 -6.19 -22.27 -7.30
C VAL A 167 -5.25 -22.96 -6.31
N SER A 168 -4.18 -23.54 -6.85
CA SER A 168 -3.14 -24.20 -6.07
C SER A 168 -1.77 -23.80 -6.61
N ASN A 169 -1.01 -23.10 -5.76
CA ASN A 169 0.32 -22.59 -6.05
C ASN A 169 0.40 -21.76 -7.36
N LYS A 170 -0.48 -20.76 -7.48
CA LYS A 170 -0.63 -19.89 -8.66
C LYS A 170 -0.34 -18.43 -8.35
N ASN A 171 -0.09 -17.65 -9.38
CA ASN A 171 0.24 -16.25 -9.30
C ASN A 171 -0.83 -15.40 -9.99
N TYR A 172 -1.13 -14.26 -9.38
CA TYR A 172 -1.88 -13.17 -9.97
C TYR A 172 -1.08 -11.89 -9.77
N LEU A 173 -0.72 -11.21 -10.85
CA LEU A 173 0.15 -10.03 -10.81
C LEU A 173 -0.46 -8.88 -11.59
N VAL A 174 -0.19 -7.69 -11.09
CA VAL A 174 -0.45 -6.41 -11.75
C VAL A 174 0.89 -5.68 -11.87
N GLY A 175 1.02 -4.86 -12.91
CA GLY A 175 2.15 -3.97 -13.09
C GLY A 175 1.81 -2.86 -14.06
N ASP A 176 2.72 -1.90 -14.18
CA ASP A 176 2.60 -0.76 -15.09
C ASP A 176 1.29 0.04 -14.90
N LEU A 177 0.75 0.08 -13.68
CA LEU A 177 -0.55 0.69 -13.38
C LEU A 177 -0.46 2.23 -13.42
N GLN A 178 -1.32 2.87 -14.19
CA GLN A 178 -1.41 4.33 -14.29
C GLN A 178 -2.84 4.84 -14.43
N VAL A 179 -3.02 6.12 -14.10
CA VAL A 179 -4.26 6.89 -14.31
C VAL A 179 -3.89 8.23 -14.90
N GLU A 180 -4.45 8.54 -16.06
CA GLU A 180 -4.09 9.71 -16.87
C GLU A 180 -5.33 10.42 -17.44
N ILE A 181 -5.20 11.71 -17.75
CA ILE A 181 -6.25 12.49 -18.42
C ILE A 181 -6.20 12.20 -19.91
N GLY A 182 -7.34 11.93 -20.51
CA GLY A 182 -7.48 11.61 -21.92
C GLY A 182 -8.19 10.28 -22.16
N SER A 183 -8.51 10.02 -23.42
CA SER A 183 -9.21 8.82 -23.87
C SER A 183 -8.29 7.73 -24.41
N VAL A 184 -6.97 7.94 -24.37
CA VAL A 184 -5.97 7.03 -24.92
C VAL A 184 -4.94 6.75 -23.84
N ALA A 185 -4.67 5.47 -23.59
CA ALA A 185 -3.60 5.07 -22.69
C ALA A 185 -2.24 5.40 -23.33
N THR A 186 -1.39 6.10 -22.60
CA THR A 186 0.00 6.32 -23.01
C THR A 186 0.90 5.16 -22.59
N VAL A 187 2.14 5.14 -23.07
CA VAL A 187 3.13 4.16 -22.59
C VAL A 187 3.42 4.42 -21.12
N PHE A 188 3.60 3.34 -20.34
CA PHE A 188 3.93 3.48 -18.92
C PHE A 188 5.24 4.25 -18.72
N GLU A 189 5.14 5.37 -18.01
CA GLU A 189 6.30 6.19 -17.66
C GLU A 189 6.77 5.88 -16.24
N GLN A 190 7.93 5.24 -16.15
CA GLN A 190 8.56 5.00 -14.86
C GLN A 190 9.13 6.31 -14.30
N ARG A 191 8.63 6.71 -13.13
CA ARG A 191 9.24 7.80 -12.36
C ARG A 191 10.56 7.38 -11.75
N GLN A 192 11.44 8.35 -11.53
CA GLN A 192 12.68 8.14 -10.79
C GLN A 192 12.40 7.49 -9.43
N ILE A 193 13.16 6.46 -9.09
CA ILE A 193 12.91 5.63 -7.91
C ILE A 193 12.94 6.42 -6.60
N GLN A 194 13.77 7.46 -6.52
CA GLN A 194 13.85 8.34 -5.34
C GLN A 194 12.55 9.12 -5.14
N THR A 195 11.98 9.66 -6.21
CA THR A 195 10.69 10.37 -6.18
C THR A 195 9.55 9.41 -5.79
N GLU A 196 9.54 8.21 -6.35
CA GLU A 196 8.56 7.18 -6.01
C GLU A 196 8.64 6.77 -4.54
N THR A 197 9.87 6.62 -4.03
CA THR A 197 10.14 6.29 -2.64
C THR A 197 9.67 7.40 -1.70
N ALA A 198 9.96 8.67 -2.02
CA ALA A 198 9.51 9.80 -1.22
C ALA A 198 7.97 9.89 -1.16
N LEU A 199 7.29 9.61 -2.28
CA LEU A 199 5.83 9.60 -2.33
C LEU A 199 5.22 8.43 -1.57
N ALA A 200 5.80 7.23 -1.65
CA ALA A 200 5.40 6.09 -0.83
C ALA A 200 5.63 6.38 0.67
N GLN A 201 6.73 7.04 1.02
CA GLN A 201 7.08 7.40 2.40
C GLN A 201 6.12 8.39 3.05
N ARG A 202 5.30 9.12 2.29
CA ARG A 202 4.19 9.91 2.86
C ARG A 202 3.12 9.03 3.54
N TYR A 203 3.04 7.74 3.20
CA TYR A 203 2.03 6.80 3.68
C TYR A 203 2.61 5.72 4.60
N TYR A 204 3.85 5.30 4.37
CA TYR A 204 4.45 4.23 5.15
C TYR A 204 5.96 4.38 5.28
N GLU A 205 6.47 4.16 6.48
CA GLU A 205 7.91 4.08 6.74
C GLU A 205 8.20 3.23 7.96
N THR A 206 9.35 2.60 7.97
CA THR A 206 9.91 1.92 9.14
C THR A 206 11.30 2.43 9.44
N GLY A 207 11.74 2.25 10.68
CA GLY A 207 13.12 2.52 11.04
C GLY A 207 13.47 2.01 12.43
N THR A 208 14.61 2.44 12.90
CA THR A 208 15.09 2.21 14.27
C THR A 208 15.33 3.54 14.96
N THR A 209 15.28 3.54 16.28
CA THR A 209 15.75 4.65 17.11
C THR A 209 16.54 4.11 18.28
N TYR A 210 17.50 4.89 18.75
CA TYR A 210 18.37 4.55 19.86
C TYR A 210 18.64 5.79 20.68
N ALA A 211 18.70 5.63 22.00
CA ALA A 211 19.20 6.64 22.91
C ALA A 211 20.04 5.98 24.00
N ALA A 212 21.15 6.62 24.37
CA ALA A 212 21.95 6.25 25.52
C ALA A 212 22.44 7.49 26.23
N GLY A 213 22.56 7.41 27.55
CA GLY A 213 23.01 8.51 28.37
C GLY A 213 22.97 8.16 29.86
N HIS A 214 22.92 9.19 30.69
CA HIS A 214 22.66 9.04 32.11
C HIS A 214 21.21 9.40 32.39
N ALA A 215 20.46 8.50 33.03
CA ALA A 215 19.11 8.77 33.50
C ALA A 215 19.06 8.58 35.02
N PRO A 216 18.62 9.59 35.79
CA PRO A 216 18.21 9.38 37.17
C PRO A 216 16.99 8.45 37.25
N ALA A 217 16.85 7.73 38.36
CA ALA A 217 15.64 6.94 38.62
C ALA A 217 14.39 7.86 38.61
N GLY A 218 13.36 7.47 37.86
CA GLY A 218 12.12 8.24 37.72
C GLY A 218 12.17 9.42 36.74
N GLN A 219 13.33 9.67 36.09
CA GLN A 219 13.47 10.66 35.01
C GLN A 219 13.46 9.99 33.64
N PHE A 220 13.23 10.75 32.57
CA PHE A 220 13.15 10.21 31.21
C PHE A 220 14.46 10.34 30.43
N LEU A 221 14.83 9.26 29.73
CA LEU A 221 15.73 9.29 28.58
C LEU A 221 14.87 9.26 27.31
N GLY A 222 15.19 10.07 26.31
CA GLY A 222 14.40 10.07 25.07
C GLY A 222 15.11 10.60 23.86
N ASN A 223 14.52 10.33 22.70
CA ASN A 223 14.97 10.80 21.39
C ASN A 223 13.77 11.23 20.53
N ARG A 224 14.01 12.14 19.58
CA ARG A 224 13.03 12.55 18.57
C ARG A 224 13.38 11.92 17.23
N VAL A 225 12.39 11.32 16.60
CA VAL A 225 12.52 10.72 15.27
C VAL A 225 11.75 11.58 14.29
N GLY A 226 12.46 12.19 13.34
CA GLY A 226 11.86 12.82 12.17
C GLY A 226 11.63 11.80 11.06
N TYR A 227 10.50 11.91 10.35
CA TYR A 227 10.27 11.10 9.17
C TYR A 227 11.11 11.58 7.99
N LYS A 228 11.45 10.68 7.05
CA LYS A 228 12.17 11.06 5.81
C LYS A 228 11.38 12.05 4.96
N VAL A 229 10.06 11.93 4.99
CA VAL A 229 9.10 12.82 4.32
C VAL A 229 7.94 13.06 5.27
N GLN A 230 7.43 14.29 5.30
CA GLN A 230 6.22 14.62 6.05
C GLN A 230 5.06 13.70 5.62
N LYS A 231 4.44 13.03 6.59
CA LYS A 231 3.29 12.15 6.37
C LYS A 231 2.08 12.95 5.91
N ARG A 232 1.17 12.29 5.21
CA ARG A 232 -0.08 12.94 4.77
C ARG A 232 -0.97 13.39 5.93
N VAL A 233 -0.97 12.62 7.01
CA VAL A 233 -1.70 12.84 8.27
C VAL A 233 -0.83 12.30 9.41
N THR A 234 -1.18 12.60 10.66
CA THR A 234 -0.56 11.95 11.82
C THR A 234 -0.66 10.43 11.67
N PRO A 235 0.46 9.70 11.58
CA PRO A 235 0.44 8.26 11.35
C PRO A 235 0.09 7.49 12.62
N THR A 236 -0.45 6.30 12.45
CA THR A 236 -0.47 5.27 13.49
C THR A 236 0.94 4.73 13.66
N LEU A 237 1.44 4.73 14.90
CA LEU A 237 2.77 4.22 15.24
C LEU A 237 2.70 2.86 15.93
N VAL A 238 3.63 1.99 15.56
CA VAL A 238 3.96 0.77 16.30
C VAL A 238 5.42 0.84 16.69
N LEU A 239 5.71 0.61 17.96
CA LEU A 239 7.06 0.57 18.53
C LEU A 239 7.30 -0.80 19.16
N THR A 240 8.47 -1.37 18.89
CA THR A 240 8.92 -2.63 19.48
C THR A 240 10.29 -2.42 20.10
N SER A 241 10.37 -2.59 21.42
CA SER A 241 11.65 -2.51 22.14
C SER A 241 12.57 -3.65 21.71
N VAL A 242 13.80 -3.29 21.34
CA VAL A 242 14.88 -4.23 21.01
C VAL A 242 16.05 -4.10 21.99
N LEU A 243 16.03 -3.09 22.85
CA LEU A 243 17.01 -2.87 23.91
C LEU A 243 16.38 -2.07 25.05
N ALA A 244 16.60 -2.50 26.29
CA ALA A 244 16.34 -1.73 27.49
C ALA A 244 17.43 -2.00 28.52
N ALA A 245 18.19 -0.97 28.91
CA ALA A 245 19.22 -1.02 29.94
C ALA A 245 18.98 0.12 30.94
N SER A 246 18.71 -0.23 32.20
CA SER A 246 18.40 0.72 33.29
C SER A 246 17.24 1.70 33.00
N VAL A 247 16.32 1.29 32.11
CA VAL A 247 15.10 2.01 31.74
C VAL A 247 13.94 1.04 31.69
N ASP A 248 12.71 1.54 31.71
CA ASP A 248 11.54 0.70 31.46
C ASP A 248 11.59 0.12 30.04
N ALA A 249 11.02 -1.07 29.87
CA ALA A 249 10.88 -1.71 28.57
C ALA A 249 9.54 -1.36 27.88
N SER A 250 8.75 -0.45 28.47
CA SER A 250 7.41 -0.13 27.97
C SER A 250 7.52 0.68 26.69
N THR A 251 6.78 0.29 25.64
CA THR A 251 6.89 0.91 24.31
C THR A 251 6.08 2.19 24.13
N THR A 252 5.85 2.95 25.20
CA THR A 252 5.01 4.15 25.14
C THR A 252 5.65 5.26 24.31
N VAL A 253 4.93 5.76 23.30
CA VAL A 253 5.13 7.09 22.75
C VAL A 253 4.75 8.06 23.86
N ALA A 254 5.69 8.87 24.35
CA ALA A 254 5.35 9.85 25.38
C ALA A 254 4.45 10.94 24.77
N PRO A 255 3.51 11.49 25.56
CA PRO A 255 2.52 12.47 25.07
C PRO A 255 3.11 13.80 24.58
N THR A 256 4.41 14.06 24.75
CA THR A 256 5.03 15.35 24.37
C THR A 256 6.47 15.22 23.86
N PRO A 257 6.74 15.58 22.59
CA PRO A 257 5.74 15.86 21.55
C PRO A 257 5.01 14.55 21.18
N ALA A 258 3.68 14.60 21.17
CA ALA A 258 2.86 13.57 20.56
C ALA A 258 3.28 13.35 19.10
N ALA A 259 3.01 12.17 18.57
CA ALA A 259 3.21 11.91 17.15
C ALA A 259 2.41 12.93 16.30
N ASP A 260 3.08 13.49 15.29
CA ASP A 260 2.47 14.36 14.30
C ASP A 260 2.89 13.91 12.89
N ALA A 261 2.60 14.71 11.87
CA ALA A 261 2.96 14.37 10.49
C ALA A 261 4.47 14.49 10.19
N SER A 262 5.25 15.12 11.06
CA SER A 262 6.68 15.40 10.88
C SER A 262 7.58 14.45 11.66
N GLY A 263 7.08 13.91 12.78
CA GLY A 263 7.82 12.96 13.59
C GLY A 263 7.12 12.55 14.87
N PHE A 264 7.89 11.95 15.77
CA PHE A 264 7.42 11.52 17.09
C PHE A 264 8.58 11.49 18.10
N GLY A 265 8.23 11.56 19.39
CA GLY A 265 9.16 11.36 20.48
C GLY A 265 9.04 9.96 21.08
N VAL A 266 10.18 9.36 21.44
CA VAL A 266 10.23 8.13 22.24
C VAL A 266 10.97 8.41 23.52
N PHE A 267 10.38 8.04 24.65
CA PHE A 267 10.95 8.24 25.97
C PHE A 267 10.75 7.00 26.83
N ARG A 268 11.71 6.73 27.71
CA ARG A 268 11.68 5.66 28.71
C ARG A 268 12.10 6.24 30.06
N GLY A 269 11.39 5.88 31.12
CA GLY A 269 11.74 6.22 32.49
C GLY A 269 12.93 5.38 32.97
N GLY A 270 13.91 6.03 33.58
CA GLY A 270 15.04 5.38 34.24
C GLY A 270 14.55 4.55 35.43
N THR A 271 14.96 3.29 35.50
CA THR A 271 14.63 2.38 36.62
C THR A 271 15.67 2.44 37.74
N ALA A 272 16.85 2.98 37.44
CA ALA A 272 17.92 3.26 38.40
C ALA A 272 18.70 4.50 37.97
N SER A 273 19.32 5.19 38.92
CA SER A 273 20.22 6.31 38.61
C SER A 273 21.55 5.78 38.07
N GLY A 274 21.81 5.96 36.79
CA GLY A 274 23.06 5.51 36.19
C GLY A 274 23.07 5.57 34.66
N PRO A 275 24.05 4.93 34.02
CA PRO A 275 24.03 4.69 32.59
C PRO A 275 22.75 3.94 32.19
N ALA A 276 22.10 4.46 31.15
CA ALA A 276 20.80 4.02 30.67
C ALA A 276 20.78 4.05 29.15
N ALA A 277 20.10 3.08 28.53
CA ALA A 277 19.94 3.04 27.08
C ALA A 277 18.63 2.33 26.68
N PHE A 278 18.06 2.74 25.55
CA PHE A 278 17.00 2.00 24.89
C PHE A 278 17.19 2.00 23.37
N GLY A 279 16.56 1.03 22.72
CA GLY A 279 16.43 0.99 21.27
C GLY A 279 15.09 0.38 20.88
N ASP A 280 14.50 0.92 19.82
CA ASP A 280 13.23 0.45 19.28
C ASP A 280 13.30 0.28 17.77
N THR A 281 12.58 -0.69 17.24
CA THR A 281 12.08 -0.64 15.86
C THR A 281 10.74 0.07 15.83
N TRP A 282 10.45 0.76 14.74
CA TRP A 282 9.19 1.48 14.60
C TRP A 282 8.62 1.37 13.19
N THR A 283 7.29 1.46 13.13
CA THR A 283 6.50 1.56 11.91
C THR A 283 5.56 2.74 12.02
N ALA A 284 5.53 3.60 11.00
CA ALA A 284 4.61 4.71 10.86
C ALA A 284 3.69 4.48 9.66
N SER A 285 2.39 4.35 9.90
CA SER A 285 1.38 4.10 8.87
C SER A 285 0.35 5.23 8.81
N ALA A 286 0.24 5.86 7.64
CA ALA A 286 -0.76 6.85 7.30
C ALA A 286 -1.50 6.42 6.02
N GLU A 287 -1.87 5.15 5.93
CA GLU A 287 -2.58 4.58 4.76
C GLU A 287 -4.01 5.12 4.60
N LEU A 288 -4.64 4.88 3.43
CA LEU A 288 -5.99 5.34 3.05
C LEU A 288 -7.04 4.25 3.23
#